data_AF-A0A161SJS6-F1
#
_entry.id   AF-A0A161SJS6-F1
#
_cell.length_a   1.000
_cell.length_b   1.000
_cell.length_c   1.000
_cell.angle_alpha   90.00
_cell.angle_beta   90.00
_cell.angle_gamma   90.00
#
_symmetry.space_group_name_H-M   'P 1'
#
loop_
_entity.id
_entity.type
_entity.pdbx_description
1 polymer ?
#
loop_
_entity_poly.entity_id
_entity_poly.type
_entity_poly.pdbx_seq_one_letter_code
_entity_poly.pdbx_strand_id
1 'polypeptide(L)'
;MDWSKTKTMFIVVFAILNIFLFSLYMERTNFFENLQVYGETSIEDRLKGDDITYGKLPEIKEASYISGELKPVSPTELRELTGQTAKIEDEHTLISVLEEPFSLETSDGKLDFDDFLEGYVMDSQDYTLWEVDEEDRTATFFQKVNGSTIFYNEDSTLTVHWNADREAIRYEQNMLYKLREINEKKALNAPLQAIGALSRSADLKPGSDIKEVKLGYSPLLQLTQKQVLVPTWHIHVQLDDGTSTDHFVNAVDNKILDKLSEPVTEEEEQ
;
A
#
# COMPACT_ATOMS: atom_id res chain seq x y z
N MET A 1 -24.31 47.59 -14.16
CA MET A 1 -24.33 46.21 -13.67
C MET A 1 -24.40 46.27 -12.16
N ASP A 2 -25.44 45.72 -11.54
CA ASP A 2 -25.68 45.84 -10.10
C ASP A 2 -24.68 44.97 -9.32
N TRP A 3 -23.54 45.58 -8.97
CA TRP A 3 -22.43 44.93 -8.25
C TRP A 3 -22.86 44.39 -6.87
N SER A 4 -23.82 45.04 -6.22
CA SER A 4 -24.41 44.57 -4.97
C SER A 4 -25.23 43.29 -5.14
N LYS A 5 -25.99 43.15 -6.24
CA LYS A 5 -26.80 41.95 -6.51
C LYS A 5 -25.92 40.74 -6.85
N THR A 6 -24.85 40.97 -7.60
CA THR A 6 -23.89 39.92 -7.97
C THR A 6 -23.12 39.41 -6.74
N LYS A 7 -22.70 40.30 -5.83
CA LYS A 7 -22.02 39.94 -4.58
C LYS A 7 -22.92 39.11 -3.66
N THR A 8 -24.19 39.49 -3.52
CA THR A 8 -25.15 38.75 -2.69
C THR A 8 -25.44 37.38 -3.27
N MET A 9 -25.59 37.24 -4.59
CA MET A 9 -25.77 35.95 -5.24
C MET A 9 -24.59 35.01 -4.97
N PHE A 10 -23.36 35.52 -5.05
CA PHE A 10 -22.15 34.72 -4.80
C PHE A 10 -22.08 34.19 -3.35
N ILE A 11 -22.43 35.04 -2.37
CA ILE A 11 -22.49 34.65 -0.95
C ILE A 11 -23.52 33.55 -0.72
N VAL A 12 -24.71 33.66 -1.35
CA VAL A 12 -25.79 32.67 -1.20
C VAL A 12 -25.39 31.33 -1.83
N VAL A 13 -24.82 31.34 -3.02
CA VAL A 13 -24.36 30.11 -3.69
C VAL A 13 -23.24 29.43 -2.88
N PHE A 14 -22.27 30.21 -2.38
CA PHE A 14 -21.21 29.67 -1.54
C PHE A 14 -21.75 29.09 -0.23
N ALA A 15 -22.74 29.73 0.40
CA ALA A 15 -23.38 29.21 1.60
C ALA A 15 -24.12 27.88 1.35
N ILE A 16 -24.85 27.76 0.23
CA ILE A 16 -25.52 26.51 -0.15
C ILE A 16 -24.49 25.39 -0.38
N LEU A 17 -23.40 25.68 -1.09
CA LEU A 17 -22.32 24.73 -1.33
C LEU A 17 -21.68 24.28 -0.01
N ASN A 18 -21.41 25.19 0.92
CA ASN A 18 -20.84 24.84 2.22
C ASN A 18 -21.79 23.99 3.07
N ILE A 19 -23.09 24.27 3.04
CA ILE A 19 -24.09 23.43 3.73
C ILE A 19 -24.15 22.03 3.09
N PHE A 20 -24.08 21.95 1.76
CA PHE A 20 -24.03 20.68 1.05
C PHE A 20 -22.77 19.88 1.38
N LEU A 21 -21.60 20.51 1.34
CA LEU A 21 -20.33 19.89 1.74
C LEU A 21 -20.34 19.45 3.21
N PHE A 22 -20.92 20.27 4.10
CA PHE A 22 -21.08 19.92 5.50
C PHE A 22 -22.04 18.72 5.67
N SER A 23 -23.11 18.66 4.87
CA SER A 23 -24.02 17.51 4.86
C SER A 23 -23.29 16.23 4.43
N LEU A 24 -22.50 16.28 3.35
CA LEU A 24 -21.68 15.15 2.90
C LEU A 24 -20.62 14.75 3.94
N TYR A 25 -20.00 15.73 4.60
CA TYR A 25 -19.05 15.50 5.68
C TYR A 25 -19.70 14.80 6.88
N MET A 26 -20.89 15.26 7.29
CA MET A 26 -21.67 14.65 8.37
C MET A 26 -22.15 13.26 7.99
N GLU A 27 -22.60 13.04 6.76
CA GLU A 27 -23.02 11.72 6.27
C GLU A 27 -21.85 10.73 6.29
N ARG A 28 -20.67 11.14 5.82
CA ARG A 28 -19.45 10.33 5.89
C ARG A 28 -19.06 10.00 7.33
N THR A 29 -19.07 11.00 8.22
CA THR A 29 -18.70 10.80 9.64
C THR A 29 -19.71 9.91 10.36
N ASN A 30 -21.01 10.14 10.12
CA ASN A 30 -22.09 9.37 10.72
C ASN A 30 -22.16 7.95 10.18
N PHE A 31 -21.80 7.68 8.93
CA PHE A 31 -21.77 6.33 8.37
C PHE A 31 -20.75 5.42 9.07
N PHE A 32 -19.63 5.98 9.54
CA PHE A 32 -18.60 5.22 10.25
C PHE A 32 -18.77 5.23 11.78
N GLU A 33 -19.26 6.33 12.38
CA GLU A 33 -19.48 6.42 13.83
C GLU A 33 -20.83 5.82 14.30
N ASN A 34 -21.89 5.82 13.47
CA ASN A 34 -23.22 5.28 13.87
C ASN A 34 -23.42 3.78 13.58
N LEU A 35 -22.38 3.04 13.19
CA LEU A 35 -22.45 1.57 13.11
C LEU A 35 -22.75 0.89 14.47
N GLN A 36 -22.80 1.63 15.57
CA GLN A 36 -23.16 1.11 16.89
C GLN A 36 -24.58 1.41 17.39
N VAL A 37 -25.45 2.13 16.67
CA VAL A 37 -26.68 2.63 17.32
C VAL A 37 -27.94 2.50 16.46
N TYR A 38 -28.77 1.53 16.88
CA TYR A 38 -30.16 1.18 16.53
C TYR A 38 -30.44 0.30 15.31
N GLY A 39 -30.45 -1.02 15.53
CA GLY A 39 -31.23 -1.98 14.74
C GLY A 39 -30.42 -2.93 13.85
N GLU A 40 -29.12 -2.70 13.69
CA GLU A 40 -28.21 -3.57 12.95
C GLU A 40 -27.49 -4.55 13.88
N THR A 41 -27.41 -5.81 13.48
CA THR A 41 -26.54 -6.83 14.06
C THR A 41 -25.11 -6.28 14.16
N SER A 42 -24.42 -6.49 15.30
CA SER A 42 -23.04 -6.02 15.48
C SER A 42 -22.13 -6.56 14.36
N ILE A 43 -21.00 -5.90 14.09
CA ILE A 43 -20.05 -6.38 13.07
C ILE A 43 -19.63 -7.81 13.39
N GLU A 44 -19.33 -8.08 14.66
CA GLU A 44 -18.95 -9.38 15.18
C GLU A 44 -20.04 -10.43 14.96
N ASP A 45 -21.30 -10.11 15.26
CA ASP A 45 -22.41 -11.03 15.07
C ASP A 45 -22.67 -11.31 13.58
N ARG A 46 -22.45 -10.32 12.70
CA ARG A 46 -22.58 -10.51 11.24
C ARG A 46 -21.46 -11.41 10.72
N LEU A 47 -20.21 -11.11 11.05
CA LEU A 47 -19.07 -11.94 10.66
C LEU A 47 -19.25 -13.38 11.14
N LYS A 48 -19.73 -13.56 12.38
CA LYS A 48 -20.08 -14.87 12.91
C LYS A 48 -21.21 -15.55 12.16
N GLY A 49 -22.22 -14.80 11.71
CA GLY A 49 -23.31 -15.31 10.87
C GLY A 49 -22.84 -15.80 9.50
N ASP A 50 -21.80 -15.18 8.96
CA ASP A 50 -21.15 -15.54 7.69
C ASP A 50 -20.02 -16.57 7.86
N ASP A 51 -19.85 -17.13 9.07
CA ASP A 51 -18.76 -18.06 9.42
C ASP A 51 -17.35 -17.50 9.11
N ILE A 52 -17.19 -16.18 9.26
CA ILE A 52 -15.91 -15.49 9.09
C ILE A 52 -15.17 -15.46 10.43
N THR A 53 -13.97 -16.05 10.45
CA THR A 53 -13.10 -16.06 11.64
C THR A 53 -11.97 -15.07 11.52
N TYR A 54 -11.50 -14.55 12.66
CA TYR A 54 -10.33 -13.68 12.72
C TYR A 54 -9.59 -13.86 14.05
N GLY A 55 -8.26 -13.71 13.99
CA GLY A 55 -7.39 -13.80 15.15
C GLY A 55 -7.37 -12.51 16.00
N LYS A 56 -6.29 -12.34 16.77
CA LYS A 56 -6.06 -11.12 17.53
C LYS A 56 -5.78 -9.95 16.59
N LEU A 57 -6.59 -8.89 16.69
CA LEU A 57 -6.43 -7.67 15.90
C LEU A 57 -5.41 -6.70 16.55
N PRO A 58 -4.68 -5.91 15.74
CA PRO A 58 -3.75 -4.91 16.27
C PRO A 58 -4.47 -3.76 16.97
N GLU A 59 -3.87 -3.24 18.05
CA GLU A 59 -4.42 -2.15 18.87
C GLU A 59 -3.74 -0.80 18.56
N ILE A 60 -3.60 -0.47 17.27
CA ILE A 60 -3.00 0.80 16.83
C ILE A 60 -4.11 1.83 16.63
N LYS A 61 -4.02 2.96 17.34
CA LYS A 61 -5.08 3.98 17.36
C LYS A 61 -4.79 5.18 16.48
N GLU A 62 -3.53 5.46 16.20
CA GLU A 62 -3.11 6.67 15.50
C GLU A 62 -1.89 6.43 14.63
N ALA A 63 -1.85 7.04 13.45
CA ALA A 63 -0.67 7.08 12.60
C ALA A 63 -0.63 8.39 11.77
N SER A 64 0.57 8.80 11.40
CA SER A 64 0.81 9.94 10.50
C SER A 64 0.77 9.49 9.05
N TYR A 65 0.50 10.42 8.13
CA TYR A 65 0.72 10.21 6.71
C TYR A 65 2.22 10.29 6.44
N ILE A 66 2.71 9.72 5.34
CA ILE A 66 4.12 9.78 5.00
C ILE A 66 4.28 10.46 3.64
N SER A 67 5.20 11.40 3.53
CA SER A 67 5.71 11.88 2.23
C SER A 67 7.04 11.24 1.91
N GLY A 68 7.23 10.81 0.67
CA GLY A 68 8.51 10.39 0.11
C GLY A 68 8.80 11.08 -1.21
N GLU A 69 10.04 11.00 -1.65
CA GLU A 69 10.46 11.39 -2.99
C GLU A 69 11.02 10.16 -3.73
N LEU A 70 10.98 10.13 -5.06
CA LEU A 70 11.70 9.11 -5.85
C LEU A 70 13.20 9.28 -5.66
N LYS A 71 13.91 8.24 -5.22
CA LYS A 71 15.37 8.30 -5.02
C LYS A 71 16.04 8.39 -6.40
N PRO A 72 16.80 9.47 -6.69
CA PRO A 72 17.61 9.50 -7.90
C PRO A 72 18.77 8.51 -7.73
N VAL A 73 19.06 7.73 -8.77
CA VAL A 73 20.19 6.80 -8.75
C VAL A 73 21.45 7.53 -9.22
N SER A 74 22.47 7.58 -8.37
CA SER A 74 23.71 8.29 -8.69
C SER A 74 24.66 7.40 -9.49
N PRO A 75 25.30 7.90 -10.57
CA PRO A 75 26.37 7.17 -11.26
C PRO A 75 27.56 6.81 -10.35
N THR A 76 27.69 7.45 -9.18
CA THR A 76 28.73 7.13 -8.21
C THR A 76 28.38 5.87 -7.41
N GLU A 77 27.12 5.69 -7.05
CA GLU A 77 26.61 4.48 -6.36
C GLU A 77 26.81 3.24 -7.23
N LEU A 78 26.65 3.37 -8.56
CA LEU A 78 26.92 2.27 -9.50
C LEU A 78 28.35 1.73 -9.44
N ARG A 79 29.33 2.55 -9.01
CA ARG A 79 30.74 2.13 -8.91
C ARG A 79 31.03 1.30 -7.67
N GLU A 80 30.13 1.34 -6.68
CA GLU A 80 30.25 0.55 -5.44
C GLU A 80 29.72 -0.87 -5.64
N LEU A 81 28.97 -1.10 -6.73
CA LEU A 81 28.46 -2.41 -7.12
C LEU A 81 29.58 -3.26 -7.73
N THR A 82 29.82 -4.43 -7.15
CA THR A 82 30.84 -5.39 -7.60
C THR A 82 30.21 -6.65 -8.19
N GLY A 83 30.79 -7.20 -9.26
CA GLY A 83 30.29 -8.44 -9.90
C GLY A 83 28.99 -8.26 -10.68
N GLN A 84 28.66 -7.02 -11.07
CA GLN A 84 27.45 -6.71 -11.82
C GLN A 84 27.62 -5.47 -12.68
N THR A 85 26.87 -5.42 -13.79
CA THR A 85 26.74 -4.26 -14.67
C THR A 85 25.41 -3.58 -14.44
N ALA A 86 25.44 -2.33 -13.98
CA ALA A 86 24.25 -1.54 -13.71
C ALA A 86 24.01 -0.41 -14.71
N LYS A 87 22.74 -0.17 -15.03
CA LYS A 87 22.27 1.00 -15.79
C LYS A 87 21.18 1.74 -15.01
N ILE A 88 21.03 3.02 -15.30
CA ILE A 88 19.96 3.86 -14.78
C ILE A 88 18.93 4.05 -15.89
N GLU A 89 17.66 3.87 -15.56
CA GLU A 89 16.52 4.13 -16.43
C GLU A 89 15.65 5.22 -15.76
N ASP A 90 15.22 6.20 -16.55
CA ASP A 90 14.36 7.32 -16.10
C ASP A 90 14.81 8.04 -14.81
N GLU A 91 16.13 8.15 -14.60
CA GLU A 91 16.80 8.77 -13.43
C GLU A 91 16.57 8.07 -12.06
N HIS A 92 15.57 7.20 -11.94
CA HIS A 92 15.08 6.66 -10.68
C HIS A 92 15.10 5.13 -10.58
N THR A 93 15.15 4.44 -11.72
CA THR A 93 15.14 2.97 -11.78
C THR A 93 16.57 2.46 -11.95
N LEU A 94 17.03 1.65 -11.00
CA LEU A 94 18.29 0.90 -11.13
C LEU A 94 18.01 -0.45 -11.76
N ILE A 95 18.67 -0.76 -12.87
CA ILE A 95 18.64 -2.08 -13.49
C ILE A 95 20.04 -2.67 -13.40
N SER A 96 20.20 -3.77 -12.69
CA SER A 96 21.49 -4.42 -12.47
C SER A 96 21.48 -5.84 -13.00
N VAL A 97 22.47 -6.18 -13.83
CA VAL A 97 22.66 -7.52 -14.40
C VAL A 97 23.94 -8.12 -13.83
N LEU A 98 23.85 -9.33 -13.27
CA LEU A 98 25.00 -10.01 -12.68
C LEU A 98 25.97 -10.47 -13.78
N GLU A 99 27.27 -10.41 -13.48
CA GLU A 99 28.30 -10.97 -14.36
C GLU A 99 28.31 -12.51 -14.33
N GLU A 100 28.10 -13.07 -13.13
CA GLU A 100 27.91 -14.51 -12.90
C GLU A 100 26.57 -14.73 -12.16
N PRO A 101 25.72 -15.68 -12.59
CA PRO A 101 24.47 -15.97 -11.90
C PRO A 101 24.69 -16.38 -10.44
N PHE A 102 23.77 -16.00 -9.55
CA PHE A 102 23.83 -16.33 -8.13
C PHE A 102 22.75 -17.35 -7.77
N SER A 103 23.11 -18.51 -7.23
CA SER A 103 22.12 -19.54 -6.87
C SER A 103 21.21 -19.07 -5.73
N LEU A 104 19.90 -19.12 -5.96
CA LEU A 104 18.87 -18.81 -4.97
C LEU A 104 18.33 -20.06 -4.28
N GLU A 105 18.81 -21.25 -4.67
CA GLU A 105 18.29 -22.51 -4.16
C GLU A 105 19.00 -22.94 -2.88
N THR A 106 18.23 -23.15 -1.83
CA THR A 106 18.70 -23.71 -0.56
C THR A 106 18.92 -25.22 -0.67
N SER A 107 19.61 -25.80 0.31
CA SER A 107 19.83 -27.25 0.36
C SER A 107 18.55 -28.11 0.41
N ASP A 108 17.41 -27.53 0.78
CA ASP A 108 16.08 -28.18 0.78
C ASP A 108 15.25 -27.86 -0.48
N GLY A 109 15.84 -27.22 -1.49
CA GLY A 109 15.23 -26.97 -2.80
C GLY A 109 14.25 -25.80 -2.85
N LYS A 110 14.30 -24.89 -1.86
CA LYS A 110 13.47 -23.69 -1.81
C LYS A 110 14.24 -22.49 -2.34
N LEU A 111 13.49 -21.51 -2.84
CA LEU A 111 14.06 -20.21 -3.16
C LEU A 111 14.29 -19.42 -1.87
N ASP A 112 15.49 -18.89 -1.73
CA ASP A 112 15.90 -17.96 -0.70
C ASP A 112 16.69 -16.81 -1.34
N PHE A 113 16.45 -15.61 -0.84
CA PHE A 113 16.96 -14.38 -1.44
C PHE A 113 17.86 -13.60 -0.47
N ASP A 114 17.94 -14.00 0.81
CA ASP A 114 18.61 -13.22 1.84
C ASP A 114 20.08 -12.95 1.51
N ASP A 115 20.85 -13.99 1.18
CA ASP A 115 22.28 -13.87 0.82
C ASP A 115 22.48 -13.06 -0.47
N PHE A 116 21.58 -13.22 -1.45
CA PHE A 116 21.61 -12.45 -2.69
C PHE A 116 21.39 -10.96 -2.44
N LEU A 117 20.38 -10.64 -1.63
CA LEU A 117 20.03 -9.28 -1.28
C LEU A 117 21.12 -8.59 -0.47
N GLU A 118 21.73 -9.27 0.50
CA GLU A 118 22.84 -8.72 1.29
C GLU A 118 24.09 -8.50 0.42
N GLY A 119 24.36 -9.39 -0.54
CA GLY A 119 25.56 -9.34 -1.38
C GLY A 119 25.52 -8.33 -2.53
N TYR A 120 24.35 -8.14 -3.16
CA TYR A 120 24.26 -7.43 -4.45
C TYR A 120 23.35 -6.20 -4.45
N VAL A 121 22.39 -6.11 -3.53
CA VAL A 121 21.34 -5.07 -3.56
C VAL A 121 21.61 -4.00 -2.50
N MET A 122 21.76 -2.76 -2.95
CA MET A 122 21.89 -1.61 -2.06
C MET A 122 20.60 -1.39 -1.26
N ASP A 123 20.73 -0.98 0.01
CA ASP A 123 19.60 -0.75 0.91
C ASP A 123 18.64 -1.96 1.01
N SER A 124 19.13 -3.18 0.81
CA SER A 124 18.32 -4.40 0.77
C SER A 124 17.51 -4.65 2.04
N GLN A 125 18.01 -4.21 3.19
CA GLN A 125 17.35 -4.30 4.49
C GLN A 125 16.02 -3.54 4.54
N ASP A 126 15.84 -2.54 3.66
CA ASP A 126 14.61 -1.76 3.54
C ASP A 126 13.56 -2.48 2.69
N TYR A 127 13.83 -3.65 2.14
CA TYR A 127 12.85 -4.43 1.38
C TYR A 127 12.36 -5.64 2.17
N THR A 128 11.18 -6.14 1.81
CA THR A 128 10.62 -7.40 2.32
C THR A 128 9.98 -8.17 1.17
N LEU A 129 10.18 -9.48 1.14
CA LEU A 129 9.57 -10.34 0.13
C LEU A 129 8.05 -10.21 0.21
N TRP A 130 7.42 -10.00 -0.94
CA TRP A 130 5.97 -9.91 -1.08
C TRP A 130 5.42 -11.10 -1.86
N GLU A 131 5.98 -11.36 -3.04
CA GLU A 131 5.47 -12.36 -3.97
C GLU A 131 6.61 -13.07 -4.70
N VAL A 132 6.41 -14.35 -4.99
CA VAL A 132 7.30 -15.18 -5.81
C VAL A 132 6.43 -15.78 -6.91
N ASP A 133 6.69 -15.38 -8.15
CA ASP A 133 6.08 -15.96 -9.34
C ASP A 133 7.07 -16.94 -9.98
N GLU A 134 6.83 -18.24 -9.79
CA GLU A 134 7.66 -19.29 -10.39
C GLU A 134 7.46 -19.44 -11.90
N GLU A 135 6.31 -19.02 -12.44
CA GLU A 135 6.03 -19.10 -13.88
C GLU A 135 6.81 -18.02 -14.64
N ASP A 136 6.74 -16.79 -14.16
CA ASP A 136 7.47 -15.64 -14.72
C ASP A 136 8.93 -15.56 -14.23
N ARG A 137 9.29 -16.38 -13.23
CA ARG A 137 10.60 -16.41 -12.57
C ARG A 137 11.01 -15.06 -11.99
N THR A 138 10.09 -14.46 -11.24
CA THR A 138 10.27 -13.17 -10.60
C THR A 138 9.90 -13.19 -9.12
N ALA A 139 10.62 -12.42 -8.31
CA ALA A 139 10.29 -12.20 -6.91
C ALA A 139 10.19 -10.70 -6.67
N THR A 140 9.04 -10.28 -6.18
CA THR A 140 8.71 -8.89 -5.90
C THR A 140 8.88 -8.63 -4.42
N PHE A 141 9.59 -7.56 -4.10
CA PHE A 141 9.82 -7.09 -2.75
C PHE A 141 9.28 -5.67 -2.61
N PHE A 142 8.63 -5.40 -1.47
CA PHE A 142 8.11 -4.07 -1.14
C PHE A 142 9.03 -3.36 -0.17
N GLN A 143 9.24 -2.07 -0.38
CA GLN A 143 9.98 -1.23 0.55
C GLN A 143 9.24 -1.09 1.89
N LYS A 144 10.00 -0.96 2.98
CA LYS A 144 9.54 -0.70 4.34
C LYS A 144 9.89 0.72 4.73
N VAL A 145 9.03 1.32 5.54
CA VAL A 145 9.25 2.61 6.21
C VAL A 145 8.94 2.45 7.68
N ASN A 146 9.92 2.73 8.55
CA ASN A 146 9.80 2.58 10.00
C ASN A 146 9.27 1.20 10.45
N GLY A 147 9.60 0.14 9.71
CA GLY A 147 9.14 -1.23 9.97
C GLY A 147 7.77 -1.59 9.37
N SER A 148 7.07 -0.64 8.73
CA SER A 148 5.80 -0.85 8.02
C SER A 148 6.02 -0.97 6.52
N THR A 149 5.39 -1.94 5.86
CA THR A 149 5.48 -2.13 4.40
C THR A 149 4.73 -1.04 3.63
N ILE A 150 5.29 -0.62 2.50
CA ILE A 150 4.66 0.22 1.49
C ILE A 150 4.06 -0.71 0.42
N PHE A 151 2.73 -0.82 0.38
CA PHE A 151 2.00 -1.74 -0.49
C PHE A 151 1.70 -1.12 -1.86
N TYR A 152 1.87 -1.94 -2.92
CA TYR A 152 1.49 -1.63 -4.32
C TYR A 152 1.89 -0.24 -4.79
N ASN A 153 3.19 0.00 -4.73
CA ASN A 153 3.77 1.25 -5.16
C ASN A 153 5.01 0.94 -5.99
N GLU A 154 4.85 0.93 -7.30
CA GLU A 154 5.86 0.54 -8.30
C GLU A 154 7.16 1.36 -8.16
N ASP A 155 7.06 2.57 -7.62
CA ASP A 155 8.20 3.44 -7.33
C ASP A 155 9.00 3.07 -6.06
N SER A 156 8.60 1.99 -5.38
CA SER A 156 9.19 1.51 -4.13
C SER A 156 9.32 -0.03 -4.09
N THR A 157 9.53 -0.64 -5.26
CA THR A 157 9.67 -2.10 -5.39
C THR A 157 11.06 -2.51 -5.82
N LEU A 158 11.45 -3.71 -5.39
CA LEU A 158 12.60 -4.43 -5.92
C LEU A 158 12.09 -5.72 -6.57
N THR A 159 12.50 -5.97 -7.81
CA THR A 159 12.13 -7.18 -8.56
C THR A 159 13.37 -7.96 -8.92
N VAL A 160 13.45 -9.20 -8.47
CA VAL A 160 14.55 -10.12 -8.76
C VAL A 160 14.12 -11.12 -9.83
N HIS A 161 14.95 -11.34 -10.84
CA HIS A 161 14.70 -12.29 -11.92
C HIS A 161 15.73 -13.42 -11.89
N TRP A 162 15.28 -14.66 -12.10
CA TRP A 162 16.16 -15.84 -12.19
C TRP A 162 15.99 -16.64 -13.47
N ASN A 163 17.00 -17.47 -13.76
CA ASN A 163 17.04 -18.36 -14.91
C ASN A 163 16.34 -19.72 -14.62
N ALA A 164 16.37 -20.66 -15.57
CA ALA A 164 15.75 -21.97 -15.38
C ALA A 164 16.41 -22.84 -14.29
N ASP A 165 17.66 -22.53 -13.94
CA ASP A 165 18.46 -23.21 -12.91
C ASP A 165 18.30 -22.56 -11.52
N ARG A 166 17.32 -21.65 -11.36
CA ARG A 166 17.04 -20.92 -10.11
C ARG A 166 18.22 -20.07 -9.63
N GLU A 167 18.94 -19.49 -10.58
CA GLU A 167 20.01 -18.54 -10.31
C GLU A 167 19.57 -17.13 -10.66
N ALA A 168 19.72 -16.17 -9.74
CA ALA A 168 19.49 -14.76 -9.96
C ALA A 168 20.43 -14.23 -11.06
N ILE A 169 19.85 -13.52 -12.03
CA ILE A 169 20.58 -12.98 -13.18
C ILE A 169 20.47 -11.46 -13.28
N ARG A 170 19.40 -10.88 -12.73
CA ARG A 170 19.10 -9.46 -12.85
C ARG A 170 18.15 -9.04 -11.74
N TYR A 171 18.26 -7.77 -11.33
CA TYR A 171 17.23 -7.12 -10.54
C TYR A 171 16.91 -5.70 -11.04
N GLU A 172 15.71 -5.25 -10.72
CA GLU A 172 15.22 -3.88 -10.90
C GLU A 172 14.91 -3.29 -9.53
N GLN A 173 15.35 -2.07 -9.26
CA GLN A 173 15.15 -1.44 -7.96
C GLN A 173 14.67 0.00 -8.13
N ASN A 174 13.52 0.29 -7.52
CA ASN A 174 12.95 1.62 -7.35
C ASN A 174 12.81 1.87 -5.84
N MET A 175 13.19 3.05 -5.39
CA MET A 175 13.22 3.37 -3.96
C MET A 175 12.65 4.76 -3.69
N LEU A 176 11.85 4.88 -2.65
CA LEU A 176 11.53 6.16 -2.06
C LEU A 176 12.58 6.55 -1.01
N TYR A 177 12.96 7.82 -1.02
CA TYR A 177 13.85 8.40 -0.01
C TYR A 177 13.23 9.64 0.62
N LYS A 178 13.91 10.19 1.65
CA LYS A 178 13.43 11.31 2.47
C LYS A 178 12.01 11.08 3.02
N LEU A 179 11.70 9.83 3.35
CA LEU A 179 10.44 9.44 3.96
C LEU A 179 10.26 10.19 5.29
N ARG A 180 9.18 10.96 5.39
CA ARG A 180 8.88 11.83 6.54
C ARG A 180 7.41 11.74 6.88
N GLU A 181 7.12 11.69 8.16
CA GLU A 181 5.76 11.91 8.63
C GLU A 181 5.30 13.33 8.27
N ILE A 182 4.12 13.43 7.68
CA ILE A 182 3.45 14.68 7.36
C ILE A 182 2.10 14.72 8.06
N ASN A 183 1.63 15.94 8.33
CA ASN A 183 0.43 16.23 9.11
C ASN A 183 0.54 15.74 10.57
N GLU A 184 -0.45 16.10 11.36
CA GLU A 184 -0.61 15.50 12.69
C GLU A 184 -1.09 14.06 12.57
N LYS A 185 -0.75 13.25 13.58
CA LYS A 185 -1.27 11.88 13.72
C LYS A 185 -2.78 11.88 13.59
N LYS A 186 -3.31 11.02 12.73
CA LYS A 186 -4.74 10.82 12.53
C LYS A 186 -5.21 9.65 13.37
N ALA A 187 -6.38 9.79 13.97
CA ALA A 187 -7.09 8.66 14.54
C ALA A 187 -7.39 7.63 13.44
N LEU A 188 -7.10 6.37 13.73
CA LEU A 188 -7.36 5.24 12.85
C LEU A 188 -8.66 4.56 13.26
N ASN A 189 -9.42 4.14 12.26
CA ASN A 189 -10.50 3.19 12.43
C ASN A 189 -9.93 1.87 12.90
N ALA A 190 -10.66 1.20 13.79
CA ALA A 190 -10.26 -0.09 14.31
C ALA A 190 -10.22 -1.12 13.16
N PRO A 191 -9.29 -2.09 13.18
CA PRO A 191 -9.22 -3.15 12.16
C PRO A 191 -10.55 -3.87 11.92
N LEU A 192 -11.35 -4.03 12.98
CA LEU A 192 -12.67 -4.64 12.91
C LEU A 192 -13.64 -3.87 12.00
N GLN A 193 -13.53 -2.53 11.95
CA GLN A 193 -14.33 -1.71 11.05
C GLN A 193 -13.93 -1.93 9.58
N ALA A 194 -12.63 -2.10 9.31
CA ALA A 194 -12.11 -2.43 7.98
C ALA A 194 -12.59 -3.82 7.51
N ILE A 195 -12.51 -4.83 8.38
CA ILE A 195 -13.07 -6.16 8.11
C ILE A 195 -14.58 -6.07 7.85
N GLY A 196 -15.30 -5.29 8.67
CA GLY A 196 -16.72 -5.03 8.49
C GLY A 196 -17.04 -4.35 7.16
N ALA A 197 -16.15 -3.50 6.63
CA ALA A 197 -16.30 -2.89 5.32
C ALA A 197 -16.16 -3.92 4.18
N LEU A 198 -15.12 -4.76 4.24
CA LEU A 198 -14.88 -5.84 3.27
C LEU A 198 -16.02 -6.88 3.24
N SER A 199 -16.59 -7.20 4.40
CA SER A 199 -17.76 -8.09 4.51
C SER A 199 -19.00 -7.49 3.81
N ARG A 200 -19.17 -6.17 3.83
CA ARG A 200 -20.31 -5.51 3.15
C ARG A 200 -20.11 -5.36 1.65
N SER A 201 -18.88 -5.23 1.17
CA SER A 201 -18.57 -5.11 -0.26
C SER A 201 -18.57 -6.45 -1.00
N ALA A 202 -18.81 -7.57 -0.30
CA ALA A 202 -18.70 -8.93 -0.82
C ALA A 202 -17.28 -9.34 -1.26
N ASP A 203 -16.26 -8.57 -0.83
CA ASP A 203 -14.85 -8.92 -1.03
C ASP A 203 -14.42 -10.05 -0.08
N LEU A 204 -15.04 -10.13 1.10
CA LEU A 204 -14.94 -11.28 2.00
C LEU A 204 -16.09 -12.25 1.74
N LYS A 205 -15.76 -13.49 1.35
CA LYS A 205 -16.74 -14.55 1.18
C LYS A 205 -17.11 -15.18 2.54
N PRO A 206 -18.32 -15.71 2.71
CA PRO A 206 -18.64 -16.55 3.87
C PRO A 206 -17.67 -17.73 4.00
N GLY A 207 -17.34 -18.13 5.24
CA GLY A 207 -16.35 -19.17 5.53
C GLY A 207 -14.88 -18.74 5.41
N SER A 208 -14.62 -17.42 5.28
CA SER A 208 -13.24 -16.91 5.20
C SER A 208 -12.56 -16.88 6.58
N ASP A 209 -11.29 -17.26 6.64
CA ASP A 209 -10.44 -17.11 7.82
C ASP A 209 -9.40 -15.99 7.62
N ILE A 210 -9.50 -14.95 8.45
CA ILE A 210 -8.57 -13.82 8.46
C ILE A 210 -7.34 -14.21 9.27
N LYS A 211 -6.27 -14.54 8.55
CA LYS A 211 -5.01 -15.02 9.14
C LYS A 211 -4.18 -13.91 9.73
N GLU A 212 -4.20 -12.74 9.09
CA GLU A 212 -3.32 -11.64 9.48
C GLU A 212 -3.97 -10.28 9.20
N VAL A 213 -3.76 -9.34 10.14
CA VAL A 213 -4.08 -7.93 9.95
C VAL A 213 -2.89 -7.09 10.41
N LYS A 214 -2.31 -6.33 9.48
CA LYS A 214 -1.14 -5.48 9.72
C LYS A 214 -1.38 -4.06 9.24
N LEU A 215 -0.70 -3.11 9.90
CA LEU A 215 -0.65 -1.73 9.44
C LEU A 215 0.56 -1.53 8.54
N GLY A 216 0.30 -1.02 7.33
CA GLY A 216 1.33 -0.51 6.44
C GLY A 216 0.88 0.79 5.79
N TYR A 217 1.39 1.05 4.59
CA TYR A 217 1.15 2.28 3.85
C TYR A 217 0.80 1.99 2.40
N SER A 218 -0.12 2.75 1.82
CA SER A 218 -0.42 2.68 0.38
C SER A 218 -0.34 4.06 -0.25
N PRO A 219 -0.08 4.18 -1.56
CA PRO A 219 -0.16 5.45 -2.27
C PRO A 219 -1.53 6.10 -2.11
N LEU A 220 -1.53 7.38 -1.74
CA LEU A 220 -2.71 8.24 -1.77
C LEU A 220 -2.63 9.23 -2.92
N LEU A 221 -1.45 9.80 -3.15
CA LEU A 221 -1.18 10.74 -4.23
C LEU A 221 0.23 10.48 -4.77
N GLN A 222 0.34 10.30 -6.08
CA GLN A 222 1.59 10.13 -6.79
C GLN A 222 1.77 11.34 -7.71
N LEU A 223 2.69 12.23 -7.36
CA LEU A 223 3.17 13.32 -8.21
C LEU A 223 4.52 12.91 -8.80
N THR A 224 4.93 13.57 -9.88
CA THR A 224 6.11 13.19 -10.70
C THR A 224 7.37 12.80 -9.92
N GLN A 225 7.66 13.44 -8.78
CA GLN A 225 8.80 13.08 -7.92
C GLN A 225 8.44 12.94 -6.44
N LYS A 226 7.18 13.15 -6.08
CA LYS A 226 6.73 13.20 -4.69
C LYS A 226 5.54 12.30 -4.51
N GLN A 227 5.59 11.51 -3.46
CA GLN A 227 4.51 10.62 -3.12
C GLN A 227 4.00 10.89 -1.72
N VAL A 228 2.69 10.77 -1.57
CA VAL A 228 2.00 10.79 -0.29
C VAL A 228 1.41 9.42 -0.05
N LEU A 229 1.74 8.84 1.09
CA LEU A 229 1.30 7.52 1.53
C LEU A 229 0.35 7.65 2.71
N VAL A 230 -0.72 6.87 2.69
CA VAL A 230 -1.75 6.83 3.74
C VAL A 230 -1.62 5.54 4.56
N PRO A 231 -1.84 5.57 5.89
CA PRO A 231 -1.92 4.36 6.69
C PRO A 231 -3.01 3.41 6.18
N THR A 232 -2.67 2.15 5.99
CA THR A 232 -3.54 1.13 5.39
C THR A 232 -3.52 -0.15 6.21
N TRP A 233 -4.71 -0.69 6.49
CA TRP A 233 -4.87 -2.04 7.00
C TRP A 233 -4.72 -3.04 5.85
N HIS A 234 -3.69 -3.87 5.93
CA HIS A 234 -3.54 -5.07 5.11
C HIS A 234 -4.18 -6.25 5.84
N ILE A 235 -5.12 -6.92 5.17
CA ILE A 235 -5.91 -8.01 5.69
C ILE A 235 -5.67 -9.22 4.78
N HIS A 236 -4.96 -10.22 5.30
CA HIS A 236 -4.71 -11.49 4.61
C HIS A 236 -5.79 -12.49 4.98
N VAL A 237 -6.47 -13.00 3.95
CA VAL A 237 -7.64 -13.86 4.07
C VAL A 237 -7.32 -15.19 3.41
N GLN A 238 -7.74 -16.28 4.04
CA GLN A 238 -7.71 -17.61 3.44
C GLN A 238 -9.12 -18.19 3.40
N LEU A 239 -9.49 -18.77 2.26
CA LEU A 239 -10.73 -19.52 2.08
C LEU A 239 -10.52 -21.00 2.42
N ASP A 240 -11.63 -21.71 2.67
CA ASP A 240 -11.63 -23.15 2.95
C ASP A 240 -10.98 -24.01 1.85
N ASP A 241 -11.00 -23.55 0.60
CA ASP A 241 -10.36 -24.23 -0.52
C ASP A 241 -8.83 -24.04 -0.57
N GLY A 242 -8.27 -23.29 0.39
CA GLY A 242 -6.85 -22.98 0.50
C GLY A 242 -6.42 -21.73 -0.28
N THR A 243 -7.32 -21.10 -1.03
CA THR A 243 -7.02 -19.85 -1.75
C THR A 243 -6.81 -18.71 -0.76
N SER A 244 -5.74 -17.96 -0.92
CA SER A 244 -5.46 -16.75 -0.14
C SER A 244 -5.67 -15.48 -0.97
N THR A 245 -6.18 -14.43 -0.33
CA THR A 245 -6.36 -13.10 -0.93
C THR A 245 -5.93 -12.01 0.06
N ASP A 246 -5.33 -10.95 -0.47
CA ASP A 246 -4.93 -9.77 0.28
C ASP A 246 -5.84 -8.60 -0.03
N HIS A 247 -6.37 -7.98 1.02
CA HIS A 247 -7.21 -6.79 0.94
C HIS A 247 -6.58 -5.62 1.65
N PHE A 248 -6.83 -4.42 1.12
CA PHE A 248 -6.22 -3.17 1.58
C PHE A 248 -7.33 -2.17 1.88
N VAL A 249 -7.34 -1.64 3.10
CA VAL A 249 -8.36 -0.70 3.54
C VAL A 249 -7.69 0.49 4.18
N ASN A 250 -7.96 1.68 3.67
CA ASN A 250 -7.46 2.93 4.24
C ASN A 250 -7.88 3.03 5.71
N ALA A 251 -6.89 3.10 6.62
CA ALA A 251 -7.14 3.05 8.05
C ALA A 251 -7.82 4.33 8.58
N VAL A 252 -7.81 5.43 7.83
CA VAL A 252 -8.35 6.73 8.26
C VAL A 252 -9.80 6.91 7.84
N ASP A 253 -10.22 6.34 6.70
CA ASP A 253 -11.58 6.51 6.20
C ASP A 253 -12.31 5.22 5.77
N ASN A 254 -11.73 4.06 6.04
CA ASN A 254 -12.26 2.73 5.70
C ASN A 254 -12.56 2.52 4.21
N LYS A 255 -12.00 3.34 3.30
CA LYS A 255 -12.12 3.10 1.87
C LYS A 255 -11.30 1.85 1.50
N ILE A 256 -11.94 0.91 0.82
CA ILE A 256 -11.25 -0.25 0.23
C ILE A 256 -10.38 0.27 -0.92
N LEU A 257 -9.12 -0.11 -0.90
CA LEU A 257 -8.12 0.24 -1.91
C LEU A 257 -7.94 -0.97 -2.81
N ASP A 258 -8.14 -0.79 -4.11
CA ASP A 258 -7.78 -1.81 -5.10
C ASP A 258 -6.26 -1.90 -5.21
N LYS A 259 -5.76 -3.05 -5.69
CA LYS A 259 -4.31 -3.34 -5.86
C LYS A 259 -3.57 -2.32 -6.74
N LEU A 260 -4.31 -1.46 -7.43
CA LEU A 260 -3.79 -0.33 -8.19
C LEU A 260 -4.73 0.83 -7.90
N SER A 261 -4.33 1.75 -7.02
CA SER A 261 -4.93 3.08 -7.08
C SER A 261 -4.48 3.68 -8.41
N GLU A 262 -5.38 3.75 -9.40
CA GLU A 262 -5.17 4.62 -10.55
C GLU A 262 -4.75 6.00 -9.99
N PRO A 263 -3.64 6.57 -10.45
CA PRO A 263 -3.21 7.88 -9.97
C PRO A 263 -4.37 8.83 -10.20
N VAL A 264 -4.83 9.50 -9.14
CA VAL A 264 -5.71 10.65 -9.28
C VAL A 264 -4.84 11.75 -9.92
N THR A 265 -4.76 11.75 -11.24
CA THR A 265 -4.25 12.88 -12.00
C THR A 265 -5.19 14.04 -11.71
N GLU A 266 -4.70 15.03 -10.97
CA GLU A 266 -5.31 16.35 -10.97
C GLU A 266 -5.35 16.82 -12.43
N GLU A 267 -6.54 16.93 -13.00
CA GLU A 267 -6.73 17.65 -14.25
C GLU A 267 -6.21 19.08 -14.03
N GLU A 268 -5.17 19.45 -14.77
CA GLU A 268 -4.72 20.84 -14.86
C GLU A 268 -5.89 21.69 -15.35
N GLU A 269 -6.57 22.41 -14.45
CA GLU A 269 -7.47 23.50 -14.83
C GLU A 269 -6.64 24.60 -15.49
N GLN A 270 -6.76 24.69 -16.83
CA GLN A 270 -6.32 25.82 -17.65
C GLN A 270 -7.22 27.05 -17.47
#